data_AF-A0A158FTI0-F1
#
_entry.id   AF-A0A158FTI0-F1
#
_cell.length_a   1.000
_cell.length_b   1.000
_cell.length_c   1.000
_cell.angle_alpha   90.00
_cell.angle_beta   90.00
_cell.angle_gamma   90.00
#
_symmetry.space_group_name_H-M   'P 1'
#
loop_
_entity.id
_entity.type
_entity.pdbx_description
1 polymer ?
#
loop_
_entity_poly.entity_id
_entity_poly.type
_entity_poly.pdbx_seq_one_letter_code
_entity_poly.pdbx_strand_id
1 'polypeptide(L)'
;MTRKAISIAVLGLACLSAGCSMIGPNRLKADQVDYARALGDAKKREILAAIIGLRFADSPAFLTVSQIIAAYTFDATTGATLNAGSGSQPNYALATGAVSYSNHPTFTFTPTTGEAYASAYIRPLAPTLVMPLAESGMPIDLLLRITAQSIGGLQNGTALGGPNSSGAPEFFQLLRVLRRLQLAGELNIESRDEKHTGRVFITIGATSSGASKQTTADLASVRKLLKLSPKTKTYEIVYGQSAQRGDHIPMVTRSVLGILTDLGAQVNVPDEQVNSGSTQPTIGLIGGETRPTIIVSTGRKAPPDAYVNILYGQSEYWIERSDFDSKYAFTVVQNLMALAEVTQDSKAPIVTIPAN
;
A
#
# COMPACT_ATOMS: atom_id res chain seq x y z
N MET A 1 -39.43 -40.49 39.64
CA MET A 1 -38.59 -39.28 39.46
C MET A 1 -37.23 -39.57 38.80
N THR A 2 -36.74 -40.81 38.79
CA THR A 2 -35.40 -41.21 38.29
C THR A 2 -35.20 -41.07 36.77
N ARG A 3 -36.21 -41.34 35.93
CA ARG A 3 -36.09 -41.22 34.47
C ARG A 3 -35.92 -39.78 33.96
N LYS A 4 -36.57 -38.79 34.59
CA LYS A 4 -36.46 -37.37 34.18
C LYS A 4 -35.08 -36.78 34.52
N ALA A 5 -34.48 -37.18 35.64
CA ALA A 5 -33.14 -36.75 36.03
C ALA A 5 -32.05 -37.31 35.09
N ILE A 6 -32.19 -38.56 34.64
CA ILE A 6 -31.27 -39.18 33.68
C ILE A 6 -31.35 -38.48 32.31
N SER A 7 -32.56 -38.14 31.84
CA SER A 7 -32.72 -37.41 30.57
C SER A 7 -32.11 -36.00 30.59
N ILE A 8 -32.16 -35.28 31.72
CA ILE A 8 -31.55 -33.95 31.85
C ILE A 8 -30.01 -34.05 31.91
N ALA A 9 -29.48 -35.06 32.60
CA ALA A 9 -28.03 -35.30 32.67
C ALA A 9 -27.42 -35.67 31.31
N VAL A 10 -28.12 -36.50 30.52
CA VAL A 10 -27.69 -36.88 29.16
C VAL A 10 -27.75 -35.68 28.19
N LEU A 11 -28.76 -34.82 28.32
CA LEU A 11 -28.88 -33.62 27.47
C LEU A 11 -27.80 -32.57 27.80
N GLY A 12 -27.44 -32.42 29.08
CA GLY A 12 -26.34 -31.55 29.51
C GLY A 12 -24.98 -32.02 29.00
N LEU A 13 -24.70 -33.33 29.08
CA LEU A 13 -23.43 -33.91 28.62
C LEU A 13 -23.25 -33.82 27.09
N ALA A 14 -24.33 -33.96 26.33
CA ALA A 14 -24.31 -33.80 24.87
C ALA A 14 -24.03 -32.35 24.42
N CYS A 15 -24.53 -31.34 25.15
CA CYS A 15 -24.24 -29.93 24.88
C CYS A 15 -22.78 -29.55 25.16
N LEU A 16 -22.15 -30.16 26.17
CA LEU A 16 -20.75 -29.91 26.52
C LEU A 16 -19.77 -30.49 25.48
N SER A 17 -20.09 -31.63 24.88
CA SER A 17 -19.22 -32.27 23.86
C SER A 17 -19.23 -31.56 22.49
N ALA A 18 -20.26 -30.79 22.16
CA ALA A 18 -20.36 -30.09 20.87
C ALA A 18 -19.65 -28.72 20.84
N GLY A 19 -19.34 -28.14 22.00
CA GLY A 19 -18.71 -26.81 22.10
C GLY A 19 -17.19 -26.81 21.92
N CYS A 20 -16.50 -27.89 22.28
CA CYS A 20 -15.04 -27.95 22.28
C CYS A 20 -14.43 -28.26 20.90
N SER A 21 -15.19 -28.85 19.98
CA SER A 21 -14.72 -29.18 18.62
C SER A 21 -14.70 -27.98 17.65
N MET A 22 -15.19 -26.80 18.07
CA MET A 22 -15.43 -25.66 17.19
C MET A 22 -14.39 -24.51 17.31
N ILE A 23 -13.42 -24.62 18.23
CA ILE A 23 -12.52 -23.52 18.63
C ILE A 23 -11.17 -23.52 17.88
N GLY A 24 -10.89 -24.50 17.01
CA GLY A 24 -9.62 -24.58 16.26
C GLY A 24 -9.62 -23.89 14.88
N PRO A 25 -9.82 -24.62 13.76
CA PRO A 25 -9.55 -24.12 12.40
C PRO A 25 -10.36 -22.89 11.97
N ASN A 26 -11.58 -22.73 12.49
CA ASN A 26 -12.45 -21.60 12.15
C ASN A 26 -12.00 -20.30 12.82
N ARG A 27 -11.32 -20.37 13.97
CA ARG A 27 -10.80 -19.18 14.67
C ARG A 27 -9.51 -18.68 14.03
N LEU A 28 -8.62 -19.59 13.62
CA LEU A 28 -7.43 -19.23 12.84
C LEU A 28 -7.77 -18.49 11.54
N LYS A 29 -8.82 -18.91 10.83
CA LYS A 29 -9.29 -18.23 9.62
C LYS A 29 -9.84 -16.83 9.90
N ALA A 30 -10.54 -16.63 11.03
CA ALA A 30 -11.04 -15.31 11.42
C ALA A 30 -9.89 -14.36 11.79
N ASP A 31 -8.97 -14.84 12.64
CA ASP A 31 -7.81 -14.06 13.11
C ASP A 31 -6.87 -13.68 11.95
N GLN A 32 -6.68 -14.57 10.96
CA GLN A 32 -5.87 -14.26 9.77
C GLN A 32 -6.38 -13.01 9.04
N VAL A 33 -7.70 -12.87 8.88
CA VAL A 33 -8.29 -11.72 8.19
C VAL A 33 -8.14 -10.46 9.04
N ASP A 34 -8.31 -10.56 10.35
CA ASP A 34 -8.17 -9.42 11.25
C ASP A 34 -6.72 -8.95 11.37
N TYR A 35 -5.75 -9.86 11.39
CA TYR A 35 -4.32 -9.53 11.30
C TYR A 35 -3.98 -8.87 9.97
N ALA A 36 -4.48 -9.39 8.84
CA ALA A 36 -4.25 -8.78 7.53
C ALA A 36 -4.80 -7.35 7.46
N ARG A 37 -5.98 -7.10 8.03
CA ARG A 37 -6.57 -5.75 8.13
C ARG A 37 -5.74 -4.84 9.03
N ALA A 38 -5.36 -5.30 10.22
CA ALA A 38 -4.57 -4.52 11.16
C ALA A 38 -3.19 -4.14 10.59
N LEU A 39 -2.54 -5.07 9.90
CA LEU A 39 -1.28 -4.82 9.19
C LEU A 39 -1.47 -3.82 8.05
N GLY A 40 -2.53 -3.97 7.26
CA GLY A 40 -2.89 -3.02 6.21
C GLY A 40 -3.11 -1.61 6.74
N ASP A 41 -3.83 -1.46 7.85
CA ASP A 41 -4.10 -0.17 8.49
C ASP A 41 -2.85 0.43 9.14
N ALA A 42 -1.98 -0.40 9.71
CA ALA A 42 -0.66 0.03 10.19
C ALA A 42 0.21 0.55 9.04
N LYS A 43 0.24 -0.15 7.90
CA LYS A 43 0.99 0.28 6.71
C LYS A 43 0.46 1.59 6.14
N LYS A 44 -0.87 1.79 6.11
CA LYS A 44 -1.45 3.08 5.71
C LYS A 44 -0.97 4.21 6.61
N ARG A 45 -0.98 4.02 7.93
CA ARG A 45 -0.51 5.04 8.89
C ARG A 45 0.99 5.31 8.73
N GLU A 46 1.80 4.27 8.54
CA GLU A 46 3.25 4.41 8.27
C GLU A 46 3.50 5.25 7.02
N ILE A 47 2.81 4.96 5.92
CA ILE A 47 2.98 5.70 4.66
C ILE A 47 2.52 7.15 4.80
N LEU A 48 1.36 7.40 5.43
CA LEU A 48 0.90 8.77 5.64
C LEU A 48 1.86 9.54 6.56
N ALA A 49 2.37 8.90 7.62
CA ALA A 49 3.37 9.51 8.50
C ALA A 49 4.66 9.82 7.74
N ALA A 50 5.10 8.98 6.81
CA ALA A 50 6.26 9.25 5.97
C ALA A 50 6.02 10.42 5.00
N ILE A 51 4.85 10.50 4.37
CA ILE A 51 4.46 11.62 3.49
C ILE A 51 4.49 12.93 4.27
N ILE A 52 3.88 12.97 5.45
CA ILE A 52 3.83 14.17 6.29
C ILE A 52 5.21 14.50 6.89
N GLY A 53 5.95 13.51 7.37
CA GLY A 53 7.31 13.72 7.88
C GLY A 53 8.21 14.35 6.81
N LEU A 54 8.22 13.80 5.59
CA LEU A 54 8.98 14.36 4.47
C LEU A 54 8.52 15.76 4.07
N ARG A 55 7.21 16.07 4.21
CA ARG A 55 6.68 17.42 4.02
C ARG A 55 7.32 18.43 4.99
N PHE A 56 7.72 18.01 6.18
CA PHE A 56 8.42 18.83 7.19
C PHE A 56 9.91 18.50 7.32
N ALA A 57 10.50 17.85 6.31
CA ALA A 57 11.91 17.47 6.24
C ALA A 57 12.39 16.47 7.32
N ASP A 58 11.49 15.68 7.89
CA ASP A 58 11.84 14.55 8.74
C ASP A 58 12.27 13.33 7.92
N SER A 59 13.18 12.53 8.49
CA SER A 59 13.57 11.24 7.91
C SER A 59 12.55 10.16 8.25
N PRO A 60 11.93 9.48 7.26
CA PRO A 60 11.05 8.37 7.54
C PRO A 60 11.84 7.13 8.00
N ALA A 61 11.17 6.28 8.77
CA ALA A 61 11.64 4.94 9.11
C ALA A 61 10.56 3.92 8.73
N PHE A 62 10.97 2.79 8.18
CA PHE A 62 10.06 1.73 7.75
C PHE A 62 10.29 0.45 8.57
N LEU A 63 9.18 -0.15 9.02
CA LEU A 63 9.13 -1.35 9.83
C LEU A 63 8.30 -2.41 9.10
N THR A 64 8.90 -3.58 8.88
CA THR A 64 8.19 -4.72 8.30
C THR A 64 7.87 -5.75 9.37
N VAL A 65 6.70 -6.39 9.26
CA VAL A 65 6.35 -7.54 10.10
C VAL A 65 6.91 -8.78 9.42
N SER A 66 7.96 -9.36 9.98
CA SER A 66 8.59 -10.55 9.39
C SER A 66 7.82 -11.83 9.75
N GLN A 67 7.27 -11.91 10.96
CA GLN A 67 6.63 -13.12 11.48
C GLN A 67 5.50 -12.81 12.46
N ILE A 68 4.45 -13.64 12.40
CA ILE A 68 3.34 -13.66 13.35
C ILE A 68 3.28 -15.08 13.92
N ILE A 69 3.38 -15.20 15.24
CA ILE A 69 3.28 -16.49 15.94
C ILE A 69 2.14 -16.38 16.95
N ALA A 70 1.05 -17.10 16.71
CA ALA A 70 -0.09 -17.15 17.63
C ALA A 70 -0.05 -18.43 18.48
N ALA A 71 -0.05 -18.26 19.80
CA ALA A 71 -0.17 -19.36 20.76
C ALA A 71 -1.53 -19.28 21.47
N TYR A 72 -2.31 -20.35 21.36
CA TYR A 72 -3.64 -20.47 21.95
C TYR A 72 -3.60 -21.50 23.09
N THR A 73 -3.95 -21.09 24.30
CA THR A 73 -4.18 -22.02 25.42
C THR A 73 -5.66 -22.04 25.78
N PHE A 74 -6.19 -23.26 25.91
CA PHE A 74 -7.54 -23.49 26.35
C PHE A 74 -7.51 -24.52 27.48
N ASP A 75 -7.84 -24.06 28.68
CA ASP A 75 -7.87 -24.88 29.88
C ASP A 75 -9.29 -24.95 30.40
N ALA A 76 -9.86 -26.17 30.42
CA ALA A 76 -11.14 -26.46 31.03
C ALA A 76 -10.90 -27.40 32.21
N THR A 77 -11.02 -26.88 33.43
CA THR A 77 -10.92 -27.69 34.65
C THR A 77 -12.30 -27.94 35.21
N THR A 78 -12.59 -29.22 35.45
CA THR A 78 -13.83 -29.66 36.11
C THR A 78 -13.45 -30.48 37.34
N GLY A 79 -14.00 -30.11 38.49
CA GLY A 79 -13.74 -30.75 39.77
C GLY A 79 -15.05 -31.14 40.44
N ALA A 80 -15.11 -32.34 41.01
CA ALA A 80 -16.22 -32.79 41.83
C ALA A 80 -15.66 -33.25 43.18
N THR A 81 -16.00 -32.52 44.24
CA THR A 81 -15.62 -32.87 45.60
C THR A 81 -16.82 -33.46 46.31
N LEU A 82 -16.69 -34.71 46.74
CA LEU A 82 -17.67 -35.40 47.58
C LEU A 82 -17.09 -35.52 48.99
N ASN A 83 -17.73 -34.89 49.96
CA ASN A 83 -17.36 -35.02 51.36
C ASN A 83 -18.43 -35.84 52.10
N ALA A 84 -18.01 -37.01 52.59
CA ALA A 84 -18.78 -37.79 53.55
C ALA A 84 -18.41 -37.28 54.95
N GLY A 85 -19.27 -36.44 55.53
CA GLY A 85 -19.05 -35.86 56.85
C GLY A 85 -19.10 -36.93 57.94
N SER A 86 -18.30 -36.75 58.99
CA SER A 86 -18.36 -37.57 60.20
C SER A 86 -18.54 -36.67 61.43
N GLY A 87 -19.55 -36.95 62.26
CA GLY A 87 -19.89 -36.14 63.43
C GLY A 87 -20.89 -35.02 63.10
N SER A 88 -20.64 -33.80 63.59
CA SER A 88 -21.55 -32.64 63.48
C SER A 88 -21.46 -31.86 62.14
N GLN A 89 -20.75 -32.38 61.13
CA GLN A 89 -20.59 -31.73 59.82
C GLN A 89 -21.47 -32.40 58.76
N PRO A 90 -22.28 -31.63 58.00
CA PRO A 90 -23.20 -32.18 57.00
C PRO A 90 -22.45 -32.64 55.74
N ASN A 91 -23.01 -33.68 55.10
CA ASN A 91 -22.55 -34.12 53.78
C ASN A 91 -22.74 -33.01 52.75
N TYR A 92 -21.73 -32.77 51.93
CA TYR A 92 -21.85 -31.85 50.80
C TYR A 92 -21.17 -32.40 49.56
N ALA A 93 -21.74 -32.02 48.41
CA ALA A 93 -21.19 -32.26 47.10
C ALA A 93 -20.97 -30.89 46.46
N LEU A 94 -19.75 -30.63 46.00
CA LEU A 94 -19.38 -29.39 45.32
C LEU A 94 -18.88 -29.73 43.92
N ALA A 95 -19.50 -29.14 42.91
CA ALA A 95 -19.01 -29.19 41.54
C ALA A 95 -18.44 -27.81 41.18
N THR A 96 -17.17 -27.77 40.78
CA THR A 96 -16.51 -26.57 40.29
C THR A 96 -16.17 -26.74 38.81
N GLY A 97 -16.46 -25.71 38.02
CA GLY A 97 -16.05 -25.62 36.63
C GLY A 97 -15.34 -24.29 36.43
N ALA A 98 -14.13 -24.33 35.88
CA ALA A 98 -13.40 -23.15 35.44
C ALA A 98 -12.98 -23.35 33.99
N VAL A 99 -13.22 -22.32 33.17
CA VAL A 99 -12.80 -22.27 31.78
C VAL A 99 -11.90 -21.04 31.66
N SER A 100 -10.64 -21.24 31.30
CA SER A 100 -9.71 -20.17 30.96
C SER A 100 -9.27 -20.29 29.51
N TYR A 101 -9.27 -19.14 28.84
CA TYR A 101 -8.85 -18.99 27.46
C TYR A 101 -7.80 -17.89 27.42
N SER A 102 -6.66 -18.15 26.79
CA SER A 102 -5.67 -17.12 26.49
C SER A 102 -5.15 -17.23 25.07
N ASN A 103 -4.89 -16.08 24.46
CA ASN A 103 -4.22 -15.95 23.17
C ASN A 103 -3.10 -14.91 23.29
N HIS A 104 -1.86 -15.32 23.05
CA HIS A 104 -0.67 -14.46 23.12
C HIS A 104 0.07 -14.44 21.78
N PRO A 105 -0.35 -13.62 20.80
CA PRO A 105 0.37 -13.48 19.55
C PRO A 105 1.68 -12.72 19.77
N THR A 106 2.79 -13.28 19.26
CA THR A 106 4.09 -12.61 19.20
C THR A 106 4.31 -12.08 17.78
N PHE A 107 4.61 -10.79 17.67
CA PHE A 107 4.95 -10.12 16.41
C PHE A 107 6.44 -9.79 16.38
N THR A 108 7.13 -10.20 15.33
CA THR A 108 8.54 -9.84 15.11
C THR A 108 8.61 -8.72 14.08
N PHE A 109 9.07 -7.54 14.52
CA PHE A 109 9.31 -6.39 13.66
C PHE A 109 10.79 -6.33 13.26
N THR A 110 11.05 -6.17 11.97
CA THR A 110 12.40 -5.99 11.44
C THR A 110 12.52 -4.60 10.82
N PRO A 111 13.37 -3.72 11.38
CA PRO A 111 13.66 -2.42 10.77
C PRO A 111 14.36 -2.59 9.43
N THR A 112 13.85 -1.92 8.39
CA THR A 112 14.52 -1.89 7.09
C THR A 112 15.66 -0.89 7.14
N THR A 113 16.91 -1.37 7.16
CA THR A 113 18.12 -0.55 7.33
C THR A 113 19.21 -0.94 6.33
N GLY A 114 20.27 -0.12 6.21
CA GLY A 114 21.43 -0.42 5.38
C GLY A 114 21.09 -0.61 3.90
N GLU A 115 21.64 -1.67 3.29
CA GLU A 115 21.46 -1.97 1.86
C GLU A 115 19.99 -2.24 1.48
N ALA A 116 19.23 -2.88 2.37
CA ALA A 116 17.81 -3.14 2.17
C ALA A 116 17.03 -1.81 2.01
N TYR A 117 17.31 -0.85 2.88
CA TYR A 117 16.70 0.49 2.80
C TYR A 117 17.15 1.25 1.55
N ALA A 118 18.46 1.21 1.24
CA ALA A 118 19.00 1.87 0.06
C ALA A 118 18.39 1.31 -1.23
N SER A 119 18.28 -0.02 -1.34
CA SER A 119 17.74 -0.67 -2.53
C SER A 119 16.24 -0.45 -2.70
N ALA A 120 15.45 -0.58 -1.62
CA ALA A 120 13.99 -0.47 -1.70
C ALA A 120 13.48 0.98 -1.76
N TYR A 121 14.12 1.91 -1.04
CA TYR A 121 13.55 3.25 -0.84
C TYR A 121 14.35 4.39 -1.47
N ILE A 122 15.67 4.24 -1.63
CA ILE A 122 16.54 5.29 -2.18
C ILE A 122 16.76 5.12 -3.69
N ARG A 123 16.94 3.89 -4.18
CA ARG A 123 17.14 3.63 -5.62
C ARG A 123 15.86 3.95 -6.41
N PRO A 124 15.97 4.63 -7.56
CA PRO A 124 14.86 4.81 -8.48
C PRO A 124 14.22 3.49 -8.92
N LEU A 125 12.89 3.45 -9.04
CA LEU A 125 12.17 2.26 -9.50
C LEU A 125 12.44 2.04 -10.99
N ALA A 126 13.02 0.90 -11.38
CA ALA A 126 13.29 0.66 -12.80
C ALA A 126 11.99 0.72 -13.65
N PRO A 127 12.02 1.28 -14.87
CA PRO A 127 10.89 1.25 -15.81
C PRO A 127 10.27 -0.14 -16.00
N THR A 128 11.10 -1.18 -15.93
CA THR A 128 10.73 -2.61 -15.99
C THR A 128 9.84 -3.09 -14.85
N LEU A 129 9.89 -2.43 -13.69
CA LEU A 129 9.01 -2.71 -12.56
C LEU A 129 7.70 -1.92 -12.67
N VAL A 130 7.78 -0.70 -13.19
CA VAL A 130 6.67 0.25 -13.19
C VAL A 130 5.71 0.00 -14.35
N MET A 131 6.20 -0.01 -15.58
CA MET A 131 5.35 0.00 -16.77
C MET A 131 4.42 -1.21 -16.91
N PRO A 132 4.80 -2.45 -16.51
CA PRO A 132 3.87 -3.58 -16.55
C PRO A 132 2.61 -3.38 -15.69
N LEU A 133 2.66 -2.52 -14.68
CA LEU A 133 1.47 -2.20 -13.88
C LEU A 133 0.40 -1.48 -14.70
N ALA A 134 0.77 -0.71 -15.72
CA ALA A 134 -0.19 -0.09 -16.63
C ALA A 134 -0.80 -1.10 -17.61
N GLU A 135 -0.11 -2.20 -17.91
CA GLU A 135 -0.66 -3.34 -18.67
C GLU A 135 -1.70 -4.10 -17.85
N SER A 136 -1.46 -4.28 -16.54
CA SER A 136 -2.38 -4.97 -15.62
C SER A 136 -3.62 -4.16 -15.22
N GLY A 137 -3.90 -3.06 -15.93
CA GLY A 137 -5.12 -2.26 -15.80
C GLY A 137 -4.98 -1.02 -14.91
N MET A 138 -3.80 -0.72 -14.37
CA MET A 138 -3.59 0.53 -13.64
C MET A 138 -3.66 1.75 -14.58
N PRO A 139 -4.35 2.85 -14.22
CA PRO A 139 -4.36 4.07 -15.01
C PRO A 139 -2.95 4.60 -15.25
N ILE A 140 -2.55 4.66 -16.53
CA ILE A 140 -1.18 5.04 -16.91
C ILE A 140 -0.85 6.48 -16.52
N ASP A 141 -1.83 7.38 -16.55
CA ASP A 141 -1.71 8.75 -16.07
C ASP A 141 -1.39 8.79 -14.58
N LEU A 142 -2.14 8.08 -13.75
CA LEU A 142 -1.89 8.05 -12.31
C LEU A 142 -0.53 7.43 -11.99
N LEU A 143 -0.23 6.29 -12.61
CA LEU A 143 1.04 5.57 -12.42
C LEU A 143 2.24 6.46 -12.76
N LEU A 144 2.24 7.09 -13.94
CA LEU A 144 3.33 7.94 -14.39
C LEU A 144 3.39 9.27 -13.62
N ARG A 145 2.24 9.81 -13.20
CA ARG A 145 2.21 11.01 -12.34
C ARG A 145 2.95 10.76 -11.02
N ILE A 146 2.75 9.59 -10.42
CA ILE A 146 3.42 9.17 -9.18
C ILE A 146 4.89 8.85 -9.46
N THR A 147 5.16 7.97 -10.43
CA THR A 147 6.46 7.31 -10.57
C THR A 147 7.45 8.02 -11.47
N ALA A 148 7.02 8.73 -12.53
CA ALA A 148 7.94 9.33 -13.47
C ALA A 148 8.36 10.74 -13.03
N GLN A 149 9.65 10.95 -12.84
CA GLN A 149 10.24 12.29 -12.68
C GLN A 149 10.29 13.02 -14.02
N SER A 150 10.58 12.31 -15.12
CA SER A 150 10.53 12.87 -16.47
C SER A 150 10.30 11.80 -17.53
N ILE A 151 9.69 12.18 -18.65
CA ILE A 151 9.47 11.31 -19.82
C ILE A 151 9.76 12.13 -21.08
N GLY A 152 10.63 11.64 -21.97
CA GLY A 152 10.96 12.33 -23.21
C GLY A 152 11.58 13.73 -23.00
N GLY A 153 12.17 13.99 -21.83
CA GLY A 153 12.66 15.31 -21.42
C GLY A 153 11.59 16.25 -20.85
N LEU A 154 10.31 15.85 -20.82
CA LEU A 154 9.24 16.57 -20.14
C LEU A 154 9.32 16.29 -18.64
N GLN A 155 9.46 17.34 -17.83
CA GLN A 155 9.62 17.23 -16.38
C GLN A 155 8.26 17.15 -15.68
N ASN A 156 8.17 16.26 -14.70
CA ASN A 156 7.08 16.26 -13.72
C ASN A 156 7.37 17.31 -12.62
N GLY A 157 6.42 17.52 -11.72
CA GLY A 157 6.62 18.35 -10.52
C GLY A 157 7.79 17.84 -9.66
N THR A 158 8.38 18.75 -8.88
CA THR A 158 9.47 18.45 -7.96
C THR A 158 9.27 19.13 -6.62
N ALA A 159 9.50 18.38 -5.55
CA ALA A 159 9.40 18.82 -4.17
C ALA A 159 10.49 19.83 -3.75
N LEU A 160 11.57 19.97 -4.53
CA LEU A 160 12.70 20.83 -4.19
C LEU A 160 12.43 22.33 -4.36
N GLY A 161 11.19 22.71 -4.69
CA GLY A 161 10.81 24.11 -4.89
C GLY A 161 11.47 24.74 -6.13
N GLY A 162 11.39 26.07 -6.21
CA GLY A 162 11.95 26.86 -7.31
C GLY A 162 10.96 27.14 -8.47
N PRO A 163 11.37 27.96 -9.45
CA PRO A 163 10.49 28.46 -10.52
C PRO A 163 9.84 27.38 -11.38
N ASN A 164 10.45 26.19 -11.45
CA ASN A 164 9.98 25.05 -12.24
C ASN A 164 9.45 23.89 -11.38
N SER A 165 9.14 24.14 -10.10
CA SER A 165 8.68 23.10 -9.15
C SER A 165 7.38 22.42 -9.57
N SER A 166 6.50 23.11 -10.29
CA SER A 166 5.25 22.53 -10.77
C SER A 166 5.42 21.59 -11.98
N GLY A 167 6.61 21.55 -12.60
CA GLY A 167 6.89 20.73 -13.79
C GLY A 167 6.53 21.41 -15.12
N ALA A 168 6.53 20.64 -16.21
CA ALA A 168 6.15 21.12 -17.55
C ALA A 168 4.65 20.86 -17.82
N PRO A 169 3.86 21.84 -18.28
CA PRO A 169 2.45 21.63 -18.64
C PRO A 169 2.25 20.49 -19.66
N GLU A 170 3.19 20.33 -20.59
CA GLU A 170 3.21 19.29 -21.61
C GLU A 170 3.32 17.88 -21.04
N PHE A 171 3.93 17.72 -19.86
CA PHE A 171 3.99 16.44 -19.16
C PHE A 171 2.58 15.98 -18.78
N PHE A 172 1.77 16.84 -18.17
CA PHE A 172 0.38 16.52 -17.81
C PHE A 172 -0.52 16.37 -19.02
N GLN A 173 -0.24 17.11 -20.11
CA GLN A 173 -0.89 16.86 -21.40
C GLN A 173 -0.59 15.45 -21.92
N LEU A 174 0.68 15.02 -21.86
CA LEU A 174 1.10 13.67 -22.26
C LEU A 174 0.34 12.61 -21.46
N LEU A 175 0.27 12.73 -20.14
CA LEU A 175 -0.43 11.77 -19.28
C LEU A 175 -1.91 11.62 -19.66
N ARG A 176 -2.62 12.73 -19.86
CA ARG A 176 -4.04 12.72 -20.28
C ARG A 176 -4.23 12.05 -21.64
N VAL A 177 -3.33 12.31 -22.59
CA VAL A 177 -3.39 11.68 -23.92
C VAL A 177 -3.11 10.18 -23.81
N LEU A 178 -2.09 9.76 -23.06
CA LEU A 178 -1.78 8.35 -22.82
C LEU A 178 -2.94 7.62 -22.16
N ARG A 179 -3.62 8.24 -21.20
CA ARG A 179 -4.81 7.67 -20.56
C ARG A 179 -5.95 7.46 -21.54
N ARG A 180 -6.22 8.43 -22.43
CA ARG A 180 -7.24 8.26 -23.48
C ARG A 180 -6.88 7.12 -24.43
N LEU A 181 -5.61 7.00 -24.83
CA LEU A 181 -5.14 5.89 -25.67
C LEU A 181 -5.23 4.54 -24.95
N GLN A 182 -4.92 4.48 -23.65
CA GLN A 182 -5.08 3.28 -22.83
C GLN A 182 -6.55 2.83 -22.78
N LEU A 183 -7.48 3.76 -22.53
CA LEU A 183 -8.91 3.46 -22.51
C LEU A 183 -9.46 3.05 -23.88
N ALA A 184 -8.83 3.52 -24.96
CA ALA A 184 -9.16 3.13 -26.34
C ALA A 184 -8.53 1.79 -26.76
N GLY A 185 -7.72 1.15 -25.91
CA GLY A 185 -7.00 -0.08 -26.27
C GLY A 185 -5.85 0.13 -27.27
N GLU A 186 -5.39 1.36 -27.46
CA GLU A 186 -4.35 1.73 -28.43
C GLU A 186 -2.93 1.72 -27.86
N LEU A 187 -2.81 1.37 -26.58
CA LEU A 187 -1.57 1.32 -25.85
C LEU A 187 -1.34 -0.11 -25.38
N ASN A 188 -0.28 -0.74 -25.89
CA ASN A 188 0.20 -2.01 -25.40
C ASN A 188 1.57 -1.81 -24.74
N ILE A 189 1.80 -2.44 -23.61
CA ILE A 189 3.10 -2.45 -22.93
C ILE A 189 3.58 -3.89 -22.98
N GLU A 190 4.84 -4.09 -23.34
CA GLU A 190 5.44 -5.41 -23.42
C GLU A 190 6.76 -5.39 -22.65
N SER A 191 6.97 -6.40 -21.80
CA SER A 191 8.27 -6.67 -21.19
C SER A 191 8.95 -7.80 -21.94
N ARG A 192 10.22 -7.62 -22.29
CA ARG A 192 11.04 -8.62 -22.97
C ARG A 192 12.30 -8.85 -22.17
N ASP A 193 12.56 -10.11 -21.85
CA ASP A 193 13.84 -10.51 -21.27
C ASP A 193 14.83 -10.86 -22.39
N GLU A 194 15.74 -9.93 -22.67
CA GLU A 194 16.83 -10.16 -23.60
C GLU A 194 18.14 -10.29 -22.83
N LYS A 195 18.80 -11.45 -22.91
CA LYS A 195 20.14 -11.67 -22.33
C LYS A 195 20.22 -11.35 -20.83
N HIS A 196 19.20 -11.71 -20.04
CA HIS A 196 19.11 -11.41 -18.59
C HIS A 196 18.97 -9.91 -18.27
N THR A 197 18.63 -9.09 -19.26
CA THR A 197 18.24 -7.69 -19.06
C THR A 197 16.77 -7.53 -19.45
N GLY A 198 15.93 -7.21 -18.48
CA GLY A 198 14.54 -6.85 -18.74
C GLY A 198 14.49 -5.53 -19.49
N ARG A 199 13.73 -5.50 -20.59
CA ARG A 199 13.45 -4.31 -21.39
C ARG A 199 11.96 -4.11 -21.48
N VAL A 200 11.53 -2.86 -21.54
CA VAL A 200 10.11 -2.52 -21.72
C VAL A 200 9.93 -1.79 -23.03
N PHE A 201 8.89 -2.17 -23.74
CA PHE A 201 8.44 -1.52 -24.96
C PHE A 201 7.02 -1.03 -24.78
N ILE A 202 6.72 0.11 -25.40
CA ILE A 202 5.36 0.61 -25.55
C ILE A 202 5.02 0.62 -27.04
N THR A 203 3.94 -0.08 -27.38
CA THR A 203 3.36 -0.06 -28.72
C THR A 203 2.16 0.88 -28.72
N ILE A 204 2.21 1.89 -29.58
CA ILE A 204 1.19 2.95 -29.70
C ILE A 204 0.51 2.81 -31.07
N GLY A 205 -0.82 2.71 -31.07
CA GLY A 205 -1.58 2.36 -32.27
C GLY A 205 -1.56 0.85 -32.54
N ALA A 206 -1.64 0.07 -31.45
CA ALA A 206 -1.52 -1.39 -31.44
C ALA A 206 -2.67 -2.07 -32.21
N THR A 207 -3.83 -1.43 -32.31
CA THR A 207 -4.95 -1.95 -33.11
C THR A 207 -5.00 -1.30 -34.50
N SER A 208 -5.57 -2.00 -35.47
CA SER A 208 -5.87 -1.43 -36.80
C SER A 208 -7.07 -0.46 -36.76
N SER A 209 -7.63 -0.18 -35.59
CA SER A 209 -8.87 0.56 -35.38
C SER A 209 -8.63 2.06 -35.34
N GLY A 210 -8.20 2.62 -36.48
CA GLY A 210 -8.31 4.06 -36.75
C GLY A 210 -9.77 4.52 -36.83
N ALA A 211 -10.58 4.28 -35.80
CA ALA A 211 -12.03 4.46 -35.85
C ALA A 211 -12.47 5.88 -35.46
N SER A 212 -11.66 6.65 -34.70
CA SER A 212 -12.03 7.99 -34.27
C SER A 212 -10.98 9.06 -34.62
N LYS A 213 -11.47 10.24 -35.05
CA LYS A 213 -10.61 11.43 -35.28
C LYS A 213 -9.82 11.82 -34.02
N GLN A 214 -10.41 11.59 -32.84
CA GLN A 214 -9.78 11.87 -31.55
C GLN A 214 -8.58 10.96 -31.30
N THR A 215 -8.70 9.66 -31.56
CA THR A 215 -7.61 8.68 -31.42
C THR A 215 -6.43 9.05 -32.31
N THR A 216 -6.69 9.39 -33.58
CA THR A 216 -5.63 9.83 -34.51
C THR A 216 -4.93 11.10 -34.05
N ALA A 217 -5.68 12.08 -33.53
CA ALA A 217 -5.10 13.29 -32.96
C ALA A 217 -4.26 12.99 -31.71
N ASP A 218 -4.73 12.12 -30.83
CA ASP A 218 -4.04 11.70 -29.62
C ASP A 218 -2.72 10.97 -29.95
N LEU A 219 -2.74 10.04 -30.91
CA LEU A 219 -1.53 9.37 -31.41
C LEU A 219 -0.51 10.37 -31.96
N ALA A 220 -0.96 11.38 -32.73
CA ALA A 220 -0.10 12.44 -33.24
C ALA A 220 0.47 13.33 -32.12
N SER A 221 -0.35 13.64 -31.10
CA SER A 221 0.08 14.40 -29.93
C SER A 221 1.18 13.68 -29.15
N VAL A 222 1.04 12.38 -28.85
CA VAL A 222 2.09 11.62 -28.14
C VAL A 222 3.39 11.64 -28.93
N ARG A 223 3.34 11.35 -30.25
CA ARG A 223 4.53 11.37 -31.11
C ARG A 223 5.20 12.74 -31.13
N LYS A 224 4.43 13.83 -31.18
CA LYS A 224 4.96 15.19 -31.14
C LYS A 224 5.61 15.51 -29.80
N LEU A 225 4.92 15.22 -28.70
CA LEU A 225 5.38 15.52 -27.33
C LEU A 225 6.68 14.77 -27.01
N LEU A 226 6.75 13.49 -27.39
CA LEU A 226 7.90 12.62 -27.14
C LEU A 226 8.93 12.61 -28.28
N LYS A 227 8.71 13.39 -29.35
CA LYS A 227 9.59 13.47 -30.54
C LYS A 227 9.88 12.10 -31.16
N LEU A 228 8.85 11.25 -31.24
CA LEU A 228 8.96 9.87 -31.70
C LEU A 228 8.93 9.75 -33.21
N SER A 229 9.68 8.77 -33.72
CA SER A 229 9.69 8.43 -35.15
C SER A 229 8.33 7.87 -35.58
N PRO A 230 7.75 8.35 -36.70
CA PRO A 230 6.51 7.78 -37.25
C PRO A 230 6.75 6.44 -37.97
N LYS A 231 8.01 6.00 -38.15
CA LYS A 231 8.36 4.79 -38.90
C LYS A 231 8.11 3.49 -38.13
N THR A 232 8.02 3.57 -36.81
CA THR A 232 7.71 2.43 -35.93
C THR A 232 6.46 2.75 -35.11
N LYS A 233 5.80 1.71 -34.63
CA LYS A 233 4.72 1.81 -33.64
C LYS A 233 5.18 1.40 -32.24
N THR A 234 6.33 0.75 -32.14
CA THR A 234 6.88 0.21 -30.90
C THR A 234 8.14 0.98 -30.55
N TYR A 235 8.19 1.46 -29.31
CA TYR A 235 9.25 2.29 -28.78
C TYR A 235 9.79 1.67 -27.50
N GLU A 236 11.11 1.60 -27.35
CA GLU A 236 11.74 1.10 -26.13
C GLU A 236 11.73 2.18 -25.06
N ILE A 237 11.33 1.84 -23.83
CA ILE A 237 11.43 2.73 -22.68
C ILE A 237 12.78 2.50 -22.01
N VAL A 238 13.64 3.52 -22.05
CA VAL A 238 15.01 3.43 -21.56
C VAL A 238 15.16 4.33 -20.35
N TYR A 239 15.80 3.83 -19.30
CA TYR A 239 16.09 4.65 -18.12
C TYR A 239 17.16 5.71 -18.44
N GLY A 240 16.87 6.98 -18.15
CA GLY A 240 17.84 8.08 -18.28
C GLY A 240 17.24 9.39 -18.79
N GLN A 241 18.05 10.46 -18.75
CA GLN A 241 17.65 11.80 -19.22
C GLN A 241 18.00 12.06 -20.70
N SER A 242 18.90 11.25 -21.28
CA SER A 242 19.44 11.47 -22.62
C SER A 242 18.42 11.12 -23.69
N ALA A 243 18.05 12.08 -24.53
CA ALA A 243 17.20 11.87 -25.70
C ALA A 243 17.90 11.02 -26.76
N GLN A 244 17.81 9.70 -26.64
CA GLN A 244 17.98 8.80 -27.77
C GLN A 244 16.82 9.10 -28.74
N ARG A 245 17.13 9.65 -29.93
CA ARG A 245 16.11 10.08 -30.90
C ARG A 245 15.48 8.86 -31.58
N GLY A 246 14.17 8.92 -31.80
CA GLY A 246 13.48 8.07 -32.77
C GLY A 246 12.63 6.98 -32.14
N ASP A 247 13.25 5.87 -31.76
CA ASP A 247 12.65 4.62 -31.30
C ASP A 247 12.77 4.37 -29.79
N HIS A 248 13.38 5.30 -29.06
CA HIS A 248 13.53 5.23 -27.61
C HIS A 248 12.76 6.35 -26.90
N ILE A 249 12.16 6.04 -25.75
CA ILE A 249 11.54 6.98 -24.82
C ILE A 249 12.40 7.02 -23.56
N PRO A 250 13.20 8.09 -23.36
CA PRO A 250 13.94 8.25 -22.11
C PRO A 250 12.95 8.51 -20.98
N MET A 251 13.08 7.77 -19.88
CA MET A 251 12.27 7.94 -18.69
C MET A 251 13.17 7.95 -17.45
N VAL A 252 12.97 8.94 -16.60
CA VAL A 252 13.53 8.94 -15.25
C VAL A 252 12.39 8.70 -14.29
N THR A 253 12.54 7.67 -13.47
CA THR A 253 11.60 7.32 -12.41
C THR A 253 12.07 7.85 -11.07
N ARG A 254 11.15 8.04 -10.15
CA ARG A 254 11.40 8.37 -8.75
C ARG A 254 11.72 7.10 -7.97
N SER A 255 12.49 7.25 -6.91
CA SER A 255 12.54 6.25 -5.83
C SER A 255 11.28 6.31 -4.98
N VAL A 256 11.07 5.35 -4.08
CA VAL A 256 9.94 5.44 -3.13
C VAL A 256 10.04 6.71 -2.29
N LEU A 257 11.23 7.07 -1.80
CA LEU A 257 11.39 8.35 -1.09
C LEU A 257 11.03 9.53 -1.99
N GLY A 258 11.48 9.53 -3.25
CA GLY A 258 11.11 10.57 -4.20
C GLY A 258 9.59 10.67 -4.42
N ILE A 259 8.89 9.54 -4.48
CA ILE A 259 7.43 9.48 -4.56
C ILE A 259 6.79 10.11 -3.32
N LEU A 260 7.19 9.67 -2.12
CA LEU A 260 6.60 10.14 -0.88
C LEU A 260 6.89 11.63 -0.64
N THR A 261 8.09 12.12 -1.01
CA THR A 261 8.45 13.54 -0.94
C THR A 261 7.61 14.37 -1.92
N ASP A 262 7.41 13.91 -3.15
CA ASP A 262 6.57 14.60 -4.14
C ASP A 262 5.10 14.68 -3.71
N LEU A 263 4.56 13.57 -3.17
CA LEU A 263 3.22 13.54 -2.58
C LEU A 263 3.11 14.48 -1.37
N GLY A 264 4.13 14.49 -0.50
CA GLY A 264 4.21 15.38 0.65
C GLY A 264 4.15 16.84 0.23
N ALA A 265 4.89 17.23 -0.81
CA ALA A 265 4.93 18.60 -1.31
C ALA A 265 3.58 19.09 -1.93
N GLN A 266 2.67 18.18 -2.25
CA GLN A 266 1.30 18.49 -2.68
C GLN A 266 0.31 18.61 -1.52
N VAL A 267 0.70 18.21 -0.30
CA VAL A 267 -0.15 18.35 0.89
C VAL A 267 -0.29 19.81 1.26
N ASN A 268 -1.54 20.25 1.36
CA ASN A 268 -1.84 21.59 1.80
C ASN A 268 -1.53 21.73 3.29
N VAL A 269 -0.85 22.81 3.64
CA VAL A 269 -0.40 23.12 5.01
C VAL A 269 -0.84 24.54 5.36
N PRO A 270 -1.10 24.85 6.64
CA PRO A 270 -1.39 26.22 7.06
C PRO A 270 -0.28 27.20 6.66
N ASP A 271 -0.66 28.39 6.19
CA ASP A 271 0.29 29.45 5.78
C ASP A 271 1.27 29.82 6.90
N GLU A 272 0.84 29.73 8.17
CA GLU A 272 1.67 29.94 9.34
C GLU A 272 2.92 29.05 9.35
N GLN A 273 2.81 27.79 8.95
CA GLN A 273 3.92 26.82 8.89
C GLN A 273 4.87 27.09 7.73
N VAL A 274 4.36 27.69 6.65
CA VAL A 274 5.19 28.14 5.52
C VAL A 274 5.95 29.40 5.91
N ASN A 275 5.26 30.37 6.51
CA ASN A 275 5.83 31.66 6.92
C ASN A 275 6.86 31.52 8.05
N SER A 276 6.70 30.53 8.94
CA SER A 276 7.68 30.23 9.99
C SER A 276 8.93 29.48 9.47
N GLY A 277 8.93 29.06 8.20
CA GLY A 277 10.00 28.24 7.62
C GLY A 277 9.97 26.77 8.04
N SER A 278 8.89 26.30 8.68
CA SER A 278 8.73 24.88 9.06
C SER A 278 8.57 23.99 7.83
N THR A 279 8.06 24.52 6.73
CA THR A 279 8.00 23.83 5.44
C THR A 279 7.98 24.82 4.27
N GLN A 280 8.12 24.31 3.04
CA GLN A 280 8.07 25.11 1.81
C GLN A 280 6.61 25.37 1.37
N PRO A 281 6.34 26.34 0.49
CA PRO A 281 5.02 26.50 -0.12
C PRO A 281 4.55 25.21 -0.83
N THR A 282 3.24 24.92 -0.77
CA THR A 282 2.64 23.78 -1.48
C THR A 282 2.79 23.95 -2.99
N ILE A 283 3.12 22.88 -3.71
CA ILE A 283 3.31 22.96 -5.17
C ILE A 283 1.97 23.24 -5.85
N GLY A 284 1.96 24.26 -6.73
CA GLY A 284 0.80 24.59 -7.56
C GLY A 284 0.51 23.54 -8.62
N LEU A 285 -0.78 23.35 -8.91
CA LEU A 285 -1.26 22.46 -9.97
C LEU A 285 -1.20 23.18 -11.32
N ILE A 286 -0.64 22.54 -12.34
CA ILE A 286 -0.46 23.11 -13.69
C ILE A 286 -0.91 22.13 -14.78
N GLY A 287 -0.84 22.55 -16.05
CA GLY A 287 -1.11 21.63 -17.18
C GLY A 287 -2.56 21.17 -17.28
N GLY A 288 -3.48 21.90 -16.65
CA GLY A 288 -4.90 21.55 -16.55
C GLY A 288 -5.25 20.63 -15.40
N GLU A 289 -4.28 20.30 -14.53
CA GLU A 289 -4.55 19.62 -13.27
C GLU A 289 -5.31 20.54 -12.33
N THR A 290 -6.41 20.03 -11.78
CA THR A 290 -7.27 20.75 -10.83
C THR A 290 -7.28 20.12 -9.45
N ARG A 291 -6.60 18.98 -9.30
CA ARG A 291 -6.56 18.20 -8.08
C ARG A 291 -5.16 17.64 -7.80
N PRO A 292 -4.69 17.60 -6.55
CA PRO A 292 -3.52 16.82 -6.14
C PRO A 292 -3.69 15.32 -6.42
N THR A 293 -2.59 14.57 -6.47
CA THR A 293 -2.63 13.11 -6.61
C THR A 293 -3.35 12.46 -5.44
N ILE A 294 -3.06 12.90 -4.22
CA ILE A 294 -3.71 12.47 -2.98
C ILE A 294 -4.07 13.73 -2.20
N ILE A 295 -5.35 13.91 -1.87
CA ILE A 295 -5.80 14.97 -0.99
C ILE A 295 -5.60 14.49 0.44
N VAL A 296 -4.77 15.22 1.18
CA VAL A 296 -4.61 15.05 2.62
C VAL A 296 -5.15 16.30 3.29
N SER A 297 -6.19 16.11 4.09
CA SER A 297 -6.81 17.14 4.92
C SER A 297 -5.99 17.32 6.20
N THR A 298 -6.07 18.52 6.78
CA THR A 298 -5.39 18.88 8.03
C THR A 298 -6.33 19.63 8.97
N GLY A 299 -6.15 19.45 10.28
CA GLY A 299 -7.01 20.04 11.30
C GLY A 299 -6.66 19.54 12.71
N ARG A 300 -7.47 19.90 13.70
CA ARG A 300 -7.23 19.50 15.10
C ARG A 300 -7.62 18.05 15.41
N LYS A 301 -8.56 17.49 14.64
CA LYS A 301 -9.09 16.15 14.83
C LYS A 301 -9.65 15.63 13.52
N ALA A 302 -9.25 14.43 13.11
CA ALA A 302 -9.78 13.78 11.94
C ALA A 302 -11.23 13.26 12.20
N PRO A 303 -12.03 13.12 11.13
CA PRO A 303 -13.31 12.41 11.20
C PRO A 303 -13.13 10.97 11.73
N PRO A 304 -14.06 10.45 12.56
CA PRO A 304 -13.97 9.09 13.10
C PRO A 304 -13.90 7.99 12.03
N ASP A 305 -14.44 8.26 10.85
CA ASP A 305 -14.52 7.32 9.74
C ASP A 305 -13.45 7.52 8.67
N ALA A 306 -12.47 8.41 8.89
CA ALA A 306 -11.37 8.70 7.95
C ALA A 306 -10.72 7.42 7.40
N TYR A 307 -10.28 7.45 6.14
CA TYR A 307 -9.63 6.29 5.53
C TYR A 307 -8.32 5.91 6.25
N VAL A 308 -7.55 6.93 6.61
CA VAL A 308 -6.34 6.86 7.45
C VAL A 308 -6.12 8.24 8.05
N ASN A 309 -5.64 8.31 9.29
CA ASN A 309 -5.20 9.53 9.93
C ASN A 309 -3.91 9.31 10.73
N ILE A 310 -3.15 10.38 10.91
CA ILE A 310 -1.98 10.42 11.80
C ILE A 310 -1.94 11.76 12.53
N LEU A 311 -1.42 11.75 13.76
CA LEU A 311 -1.07 12.97 14.50
C LEU A 311 0.37 13.35 14.18
N TYR A 312 0.60 14.60 13.79
CA TYR A 312 1.94 15.15 13.58
C TYR A 312 2.01 16.54 14.22
N GLY A 313 2.87 16.69 15.24
CA GLY A 313 2.90 17.87 16.09
C GLY A 313 1.58 18.07 16.83
N GLN A 314 0.89 19.19 16.55
CA GLN A 314 -0.40 19.55 17.16
C GLN A 314 -1.59 19.40 16.19
N SER A 315 -1.37 18.80 15.02
CA SER A 315 -2.39 18.67 13.98
C SER A 315 -2.55 17.23 13.54
N GLU A 316 -3.79 16.83 13.29
CA GLU A 316 -4.11 15.59 12.61
C GLU A 316 -4.14 15.80 11.10
N TYR A 317 -3.60 14.84 10.38
CA TYR A 317 -3.64 14.74 8.93
C TYR A 317 -4.40 13.48 8.54
N TRP A 318 -5.31 13.57 7.56
CA TRP A 318 -6.12 12.42 7.17
C TRP A 318 -6.51 12.43 5.69
N ILE A 319 -6.88 11.24 5.21
CA ILE A 319 -7.52 11.06 3.91
C ILE A 319 -8.99 10.76 4.15
N GLU A 320 -9.87 11.48 3.46
CA GLU A 320 -11.32 11.31 3.58
C GLU A 320 -11.78 9.91 3.13
N ARG A 321 -12.74 9.35 3.86
CA ARG A 321 -13.29 8.02 3.54
C ARG A 321 -14.06 8.00 2.23
N SER A 322 -14.71 9.11 1.89
CA SER A 322 -15.50 9.30 0.67
C SER A 322 -14.64 9.55 -0.57
N ASP A 323 -13.37 9.89 -0.41
CA ASP A 323 -12.48 10.25 -1.51
C ASP A 323 -11.87 9.02 -2.18
N PHE A 324 -12.58 8.48 -3.17
CA PHE A 324 -12.14 7.28 -3.89
C PHE A 324 -10.80 7.48 -4.60
N ASP A 325 -10.61 8.61 -5.29
CA ASP A 325 -9.41 8.85 -6.09
C ASP A 325 -8.16 8.94 -5.22
N SER A 326 -8.23 9.62 -4.07
CA SER A 326 -7.12 9.63 -3.10
C SER A 326 -6.82 8.24 -2.56
N LYS A 327 -7.86 7.45 -2.20
CA LYS A 327 -7.67 6.08 -1.70
C LYS A 327 -7.05 5.16 -2.75
N TYR A 328 -7.47 5.30 -4.01
CA TYR A 328 -6.95 4.51 -5.10
C TYR A 328 -5.48 4.88 -5.38
N ALA A 329 -5.16 6.16 -5.48
CA ALA A 329 -3.77 6.64 -5.59
C ALA A 329 -2.90 6.19 -4.42
N PHE A 330 -3.42 6.24 -3.19
CA PHE A 330 -2.72 5.75 -2.01
C PHE A 330 -2.46 4.23 -2.08
N THR A 331 -3.42 3.46 -2.60
CA THR A 331 -3.26 2.01 -2.83
C THR A 331 -2.20 1.73 -3.89
N VAL A 332 -2.12 2.55 -4.95
CA VAL A 332 -1.04 2.45 -5.95
C VAL A 332 0.32 2.66 -5.30
N VAL A 333 0.46 3.64 -4.41
CA VAL A 333 1.70 3.86 -3.64
C VAL A 333 2.05 2.64 -2.78
N GLN A 334 1.07 2.05 -2.09
CA GLN A 334 1.27 0.82 -1.29
C GLN A 334 1.82 -0.33 -2.16
N ASN A 335 1.25 -0.53 -3.35
CA ASN A 335 1.68 -1.58 -4.27
C ASN A 335 3.10 -1.33 -4.82
N LEU A 336 3.43 -0.09 -5.15
CA LEU A 336 4.77 0.30 -5.61
C LEU A 336 5.82 0.07 -4.51
N MET A 337 5.49 0.39 -3.26
CA MET A 337 6.38 0.12 -2.11
C MET A 337 6.59 -1.37 -1.90
N ALA A 338 5.51 -2.16 -1.92
CA ALA A 338 5.62 -3.61 -1.79
C ALA A 338 6.48 -4.21 -2.92
N LEU A 339 6.33 -3.74 -4.16
CA LEU A 339 7.15 -4.18 -5.29
C LEU A 339 8.64 -3.84 -5.10
N ALA A 340 8.95 -2.69 -4.52
CA ALA A 340 10.32 -2.28 -4.23
C ALA A 340 10.96 -3.13 -3.10
N GLU A 341 10.18 -3.47 -2.07
CA GLU A 341 10.60 -4.30 -0.94
C GLU A 341 10.91 -5.77 -1.35
N VAL A 342 10.20 -6.33 -2.34
CA VAL A 342 10.35 -7.73 -2.82
C VAL A 342 11.71 -8.01 -3.47
N THR A 343 12.47 -7.00 -3.88
CA THR A 343 13.83 -7.18 -4.42
C THR A 343 14.86 -7.69 -3.40
N GLN A 344 14.43 -7.98 -2.17
CA GLN A 344 15.26 -8.47 -1.07
C GLN A 344 15.08 -9.98 -0.87
N ASP A 345 16.14 -10.76 -1.15
CA ASP A 345 16.26 -12.15 -0.71
C ASP A 345 16.32 -12.20 0.83
N SER A 346 15.17 -12.23 1.50
CA SER A 346 15.12 -12.36 2.95
C SER A 346 14.86 -13.82 3.36
N LYS A 347 15.90 -14.47 3.91
CA LYS A 347 15.74 -15.71 4.67
C LYS A 347 14.92 -15.41 5.93
N ALA A 348 13.79 -16.07 6.11
CA ALA A 348 12.97 -15.90 7.31
C ALA A 348 13.78 -16.29 8.57
N PRO A 349 13.74 -15.48 9.65
CA PRO A 349 14.44 -15.81 10.89
C PRO A 349 13.89 -17.12 11.48
N ILE A 350 14.76 -18.04 11.89
CA ILE A 350 14.31 -19.28 12.54
C ILE A 350 14.06 -18.98 14.01
N VAL A 351 12.79 -18.91 14.42
CA VAL A 351 12.40 -18.80 15.83
C VAL A 351 12.05 -20.20 16.34
N THR A 352 12.80 -20.68 17.34
CA THR A 352 12.49 -21.94 18.02
C THR A 352 11.66 -21.63 19.26
N ILE A 353 10.44 -22.14 19.32
CA ILE A 353 9.54 -21.97 20.48
C ILE A 353 9.58 -23.28 21.29
N PRO A 354 9.79 -23.24 22.61
CA PRO A 354 9.63 -24.41 23.46
C PRO A 354 8.16 -24.85 23.43
N ALA A 355 7.91 -26.10 23.05
CA ALA A 355 6.59 -26.70 23.23
C ALA A 355 6.44 -27.07 24.71
N ASN A 356 5.49 -26.42 25.40
CA ASN A 356 5.02 -26.83 26.72
C ASN A 356 3.71 -27.58 26.61
#